data_AF-A0A371JUL6-F1
#
_entry.id   AF-A0A371JUL6-F1
#
_cell.length_a   1.000
_cell.length_b   1.000
_cell.length_c   1.000
_cell.angle_alpha   90.00
_cell.angle_beta   90.00
_cell.angle_gamma   90.00
#
_symmetry.space_group_name_H-M   'P 1'
#
loop_
_entity.id
_entity.type
_entity.pdbx_description
1 polymer ?
#
loop_
_entity_poly.entity_id
_entity_poly.type
_entity_poly.pdbx_seq_one_letter_code
_entity_poly.pdbx_strand_id
1 'polypeptide(L)' 'MLTPAQVELLQFANYLDGPDLVNALKLLHDVVIYHSEIPLDEEEKTALYSVKGLWECIQAIEQ' A
#
# COMPACT_ATOMS: atom_id res chain seq x y z
N MET A 1 -5.18 -13.11 22.29
CA MET A 1 -6.19 -13.34 21.24
C MET A 1 -6.47 -12.02 20.56
N LEU A 2 -6.53 -12.00 19.23
CA LEU A 2 -6.84 -10.79 18.45
C LEU A 2 -8.32 -10.41 18.62
N THR A 3 -8.62 -9.12 18.47
CA THR A 3 -10.00 -8.64 18.45
C THR A 3 -10.68 -9.02 17.13
N PRO A 4 -12.03 -9.08 17.08
CA PRO A 4 -12.75 -9.37 15.84
C PRO A 4 -12.37 -8.43 14.68
N ALA A 5 -12.21 -7.13 14.94
CA ALA A 5 -11.80 -6.15 13.93
C ALA A 5 -10.36 -6.39 13.41
N GLN A 6 -9.45 -6.87 14.26
CA GLN A 6 -8.09 -7.24 13.83
C GLN A 6 -8.09 -8.51 12.97
N VAL A 7 -8.95 -9.48 13.28
CA VAL A 7 -9.12 -10.70 12.47
C VAL A 7 -9.74 -10.36 11.11
N GLU A 8 -10.73 -9.47 11.07
CA GLU A 8 -11.37 -9.02 9.84
C GLU A 8 -10.40 -8.24 8.95
N LEU A 9 -9.58 -7.36 9.53
CA LEU A 9 -8.51 -6.66 8.82
C LEU A 9 -7.47 -7.63 8.24
N LEU A 10 -7.06 -8.64 9.01
CA LEU A 10 -6.12 -9.68 8.56
C LEU A 10 -6.72 -10.54 7.45
N GLN A 11 -8.00 -10.92 7.55
CA GLN A 11 -8.68 -11.68 6.51
C GLN A 11 -8.86 -10.87 5.23
N PHE A 12 -9.14 -9.57 5.34
CA PHE A 12 -9.17 -8.65 4.21
C PHE A 12 -7.79 -8.52 3.55
N ALA A 13 -6.71 -8.37 4.34
CA ALA A 13 -5.34 -8.34 3.84
C ALA A 13 -4.94 -9.68 3.19
N ASN A 14 -5.37 -10.81 3.75
CA ASN A 14 -5.09 -12.16 3.25
C ASN A 14 -5.92 -12.51 1.99
N TYR A 15 -7.07 -11.88 1.77
CA TYR A 15 -7.87 -12.04 0.54
C TYR A 15 -7.24 -11.30 -0.66
N LEU A 16 -6.26 -10.43 -0.44
CA LEU A 16 -5.66 -9.58 -1.46
C LEU A 16 -4.27 -10.04 -1.93
N ASP A 17 -3.81 -11.23 -1.54
CA ASP A 17 -2.43 -11.68 -1.75
C ASP A 17 -1.45 -10.58 -1.32
N GLY A 18 -1.30 -10.34 -0.01
CA GLY A 18 -0.56 -9.20 0.51
C GLY A 18 0.84 -8.96 -0.11
N PRO A 19 1.62 -9.96 -0.56
CA PRO A 19 2.84 -9.71 -1.32
C PRO A 19 2.57 -9.11 -2.70
N ASP A 20 1.53 -9.57 -3.40
CA ASP A 20 1.09 -9.05 -4.70
C ASP A 20 0.48 -7.65 -4.57
N LEU A 21 -0.30 -7.40 -3.51
CA LEU A 21 -0.79 -6.06 -3.20
C LEU A 21 0.37 -5.09 -2.91
N VAL A 22 1.35 -5.50 -2.09
CA VAL A 22 2.56 -4.70 -1.83
C VAL A 22 3.30 -4.41 -3.13
N ASN A 23 3.48 -5.41 -3.99
CA ASN A 23 4.14 -5.24 -5.28
C ASN A 23 3.36 -4.30 -6.21
N ALA A 24 2.03 -4.39 -6.24
CA ALA A 24 1.18 -3.51 -7.02
C ALA A 24 1.26 -2.05 -6.54
N LEU A 25 1.24 -1.81 -5.22
CA LEU A 25 1.34 -0.46 -4.66
C LEU A 25 2.73 0.16 -4.92
N LYS A 26 3.81 -0.63 -4.81
CA LYS A 26 5.17 -0.21 -5.17
C LYS A 26 5.28 0.14 -6.66
N LEU A 27 4.75 -0.72 -7.52
CA LEU A 27 4.74 -0.48 -8.96
C LEU A 27 3.99 0.81 -9.32
N LEU A 28 2.80 1.03 -8.74
CA LEU A 28 2.03 2.25 -8.97
C LEU A 28 2.81 3.49 -8.54
N HIS A 29 3.41 3.47 -7.35
CA HIS A 29 4.21 4.58 -6.86
C HIS A 29 5.40 4.87 -7.77
N ASP A 30 6.16 3.85 -8.17
CA ASP A 30 7.36 4.02 -8.98
C ASP A 30 7.02 4.49 -10.40
N VAL A 31 5.92 4.01 -10.99
CA VAL A 31 5.42 4.52 -12.28
C VAL A 31 5.09 6.00 -12.18
N VAL A 32 4.37 6.43 -11.15
CA VAL A 32 3.98 7.84 -11.00
C VAL A 32 5.21 8.72 -10.74
N ILE A 33 6.18 8.27 -9.93
CA ILE A 33 7.37 9.07 -9.60
C ILE A 33 8.38 9.12 -10.76
N TYR A 34 8.63 8.01 -11.44
CA TYR A 34 9.77 7.87 -12.37
C TYR A 34 9.37 7.83 -13.85
N HIS A 35 8.10 7.54 -14.15
CA HIS A 35 7.64 7.32 -15.52
C HIS A 35 6.48 8.25 -15.93
N SER A 36 5.91 9.02 -14.99
CA SER A 36 4.96 10.08 -15.33
C SER A 36 5.69 11.29 -15.91
N GLU A 37 5.21 11.79 -17.04
CA GLU A 37 5.63 13.10 -17.59
C GLU A 37 4.82 14.26 -16.97
N ILE A 38 3.86 13.95 -16.09
CA ILE A 38 2.99 14.93 -15.43
C ILE A 38 3.65 15.39 -14.11
N PRO A 39 3.84 16.71 -13.90
CA PRO A 39 4.31 17.24 -12.62
C PRO A 39 3.33 16.92 -11.49
N LEU A 40 3.86 16.50 -10.34
CA LEU A 40 3.07 16.18 -9.16
C LEU A 40 2.82 17.42 -8.28
N ASP A 41 1.56 17.67 -7.97
CA ASP A 41 1.15 18.64 -6.96
C ASP A 41 1.27 18.08 -5.53
N GLU A 42 0.91 18.90 -4.54
CA GLU A 42 1.01 18.51 -3.13
C GLU A 42 -0.02 17.45 -2.71
N GLU A 43 -1.19 17.42 -3.36
CA GLU A 43 -2.21 16.41 -3.07
C GLU A 43 -1.75 15.04 -3.59
N GLU A 44 -1.18 15.01 -4.80
CA GLU A 44 -0.62 13.81 -5.42
C GLU A 44 0.59 13.28 -4.63
N LYS A 45 1.49 14.16 -4.16
CA LYS A 45 2.59 13.77 -3.26
C LYS A 45 2.09 13.19 -1.95
N THR A 46 1.05 13.78 -1.36
CA THR A 46 0.43 13.29 -0.11
C THR A 46 -0.21 11.92 -0.32
N ALA A 47 -0.87 11.70 -1.46
CA ALA A 47 -1.42 10.42 -1.84
C ALA A 47 -0.32 9.36 -2.00
N LEU A 48 0.78 9.66 -2.71
CA LEU A 48 1.91 8.74 -2.90
C LEU A 48 2.60 8.39 -1.58
N TYR A 49 2.76 9.36 -0.67
CA TYR A 49 3.25 9.09 0.68
C TYR A 49 2.33 8.14 1.45
N SER A 50 1.02 8.30 1.31
CA SER A 50 0.02 7.43 1.94
C SER A 50 0.04 6.01 1.36
N VAL A 51 0.20 5.88 0.03
CA VAL A 51 0.40 4.59 -0.65
C VAL A 51 1.65 3.87 -0.12
N LYS A 52 2.75 4.61 0.08
CA LYS A 52 3.96 4.09 0.69
C LYS A 52 3.72 3.55 2.10
N GLY A 53 3.09 4.34 2.96
CA GLY A 53 2.76 3.91 4.31
C GLY A 53 1.87 2.67 4.33
N LEU A 54 0.92 2.56 3.39
CA LEU A 54 0.03 1.42 3.30
C LEU A 54 0.78 0.11 3.01
N TRP A 55 1.69 0.08 2.02
CA TRP A 55 2.43 -1.15 1.75
C TRP A 55 3.40 -1.50 2.88
N GLU A 56 4.01 -0.51 3.55
CA GLU A 56 4.91 -0.77 4.69
C GLU A 56 4.16 -1.43 5.85
N CYS A 57 2.94 -0.98 6.11
CA CYS A 57 2.05 -1.60 7.08
C CYS A 57 1.67 -3.02 6.71
N ILE A 58 1.33 -3.29 5.43
CA ILE A 58 1.00 -4.64 4.97
C ILE A 58 2.23 -5.56 5.11
N GLN A 59 3.41 -5.13 4.66
CA GLN A 59 4.64 -5.91 4.80
C GLN A 59 4.99 -6.23 6.26
N ALA A 60 4.70 -5.32 7.19
CA ALA A 60 4.94 -5.54 8.62
C ALA A 60 3.97 -6.54 9.25
N ILE A 61 2.78 -6.74 8.67
CA ILE A 61 1.78 -7.70 9.13
C ILE A 61 2.11 -9.13 8.67
N GLU A 62 2.80 -9.26 7.53
CA GLU A 62 3.19 -10.56 6.96
C GLU A 62 4.48 -11.18 7.54
N GLN A 63 5.15 -10.47 8.46
CA GLN A 63 6.37 -10.93 9.18
C GLN A 63 6.03 -11.51 10.55
#